data_AF-K1UD70-F1
#
_entry.id   AF-K1UD70-F1
#
_cell.length_a   1.000
_cell.length_b   1.000
_cell.length_c   1.000
_cell.angle_alpha   90.00
_cell.angle_beta   90.00
_cell.angle_gamma   90.00
#
_symmetry.space_group_name_H-M   'P 1'
#
loop_
_entity.id
_entity.type
_entity.pdbx_description
1 polymer ?
#
loop_
_entity_poly.entity_id
_entity_poly.type
_entity_poly.pdbx_seq_one_letter_code
_entity_poly.pdbx_strand_id
1 'polypeptide(L)' 'VDIYPAREQPIPGVTSKLIYDHLRPGIEKSMCKKEEILDVLSKKDIEVLITLGAGDIDNYVPQICGLLNKK' A
#
# COMPACT_ATOMS: atom_id res chain seq x y z
N VAL A 1 -4.74 -0.33 9.47
CA VAL A 1 -3.93 -0.01 8.28
C VAL A 1 -3.74 1.47 8.33
N ASP A 2 -2.54 1.81 8.76
CA ASP A 2 -2.34 3.01 9.52
C ASP A 2 -1.90 4.10 8.55
N ILE A 3 -2.46 5.29 8.74
CA ILE A 3 -1.99 6.47 8.02
C ILE A 3 -0.59 6.76 8.56
N TYR A 4 0.39 6.91 7.66
CA TYR A 4 1.70 7.40 8.07
C TYR A 4 1.55 8.79 8.70
N PRO A 5 1.84 8.98 10.01
CA PRO A 5 1.34 10.12 10.77
C PRO A 5 2.13 11.41 10.54
N ALA A 6 3.33 11.37 9.94
CA ALA A 6 4.17 12.55 9.70
C ALA A 6 4.34 13.48 10.94
N ARG A 7 4.42 12.90 12.16
CA ARG A 7 4.48 13.57 13.48
C ARG A 7 3.15 14.11 14.03
N GLU A 8 2.04 13.90 13.34
CA GLU A 8 0.70 14.26 13.81
C GLU A 8 0.11 13.20 14.75
N GLN A 9 -0.85 13.63 15.57
CA GLN A 9 -1.67 12.71 16.36
C GLN A 9 -2.80 12.14 15.48
N PRO A 10 -3.25 10.90 15.74
CA PRO A 10 -4.41 10.35 15.04
C PRO A 10 -5.64 11.24 15.21
N ILE A 11 -6.36 11.49 14.12
CA ILE A 11 -7.63 12.22 14.13
C ILE A 11 -8.78 11.19 14.20
N PRO A 12 -9.71 11.29 15.16
CA PRO A 12 -10.84 10.38 15.26
C PRO A 12 -11.65 10.30 13.95
N GLY A 13 -11.91 9.07 13.49
CA GLY A 13 -12.63 8.81 12.23
C GLY A 13 -11.80 8.94 10.95
N VAL A 14 -10.58 9.48 11.00
CA VAL A 14 -9.69 9.58 9.84
C VAL A 14 -8.79 8.34 9.77
N THR A 15 -9.06 7.47 8.80
CA THR A 15 -8.34 6.20 8.61
C THR A 15 -8.13 5.91 7.13
N SER A 16 -7.19 5.02 6.78
CA SER A 16 -7.02 4.55 5.40
C SER A 16 -8.31 3.92 4.82
N LYS A 17 -9.15 3.36 5.70
CA LYS A 17 -10.46 2.82 5.31
C LYS A 17 -11.42 3.90 4.82
N LEU A 18 -11.31 5.14 5.29
CA LEU A 18 -12.11 6.26 4.80
C LEU A 18 -11.89 6.45 3.29
N ILE A 19 -10.64 6.49 2.84
CA ILE A 19 -10.32 6.60 1.41
C ILE A 19 -10.82 5.34 0.68
N TYR A 20 -10.48 4.15 1.19
CA TYR A 20 -10.88 2.88 0.59
C TYR A 20 -12.38 2.82 0.32
N ASP A 21 -13.22 3.18 1.29
CA ASP A 21 -14.68 3.11 1.18
C ASP A 21 -15.25 4.14 0.19
N HIS A 22 -14.57 5.28 -0.01
CA HIS A 22 -15.02 6.37 -0.90
C HIS A 22 -14.42 6.31 -2.32
N LEU A 23 -13.59 5.31 -2.63
CA LEU A 23 -13.16 5.07 -4.01
C LEU A 23 -14.37 4.72 -4.91
N ARG A 24 -14.30 5.11 -6.19
CA ARG A 24 -15.36 4.90 -7.20
C ARG A 24 -15.92 3.46 -7.14
N PRO A 25 -17.25 3.27 -7.21
CA PRO A 25 -17.86 1.94 -7.29
C PRO A 25 -17.27 1.09 -8.43
N GLY A 26 -17.10 -0.21 -8.18
CA GLY A 26 -16.59 -1.17 -9.17
C GLY A 26 -15.09 -1.10 -9.45
N ILE A 27 -14.31 -0.26 -8.74
CA ILE A 27 -12.85 -0.28 -8.86
C ILE A 27 -12.26 -1.48 -8.10
N GLU A 28 -11.30 -2.18 -8.70
CA GLU A 28 -10.51 -3.16 -7.97
C GLU A 28 -9.65 -2.44 -6.94
N LYS A 29 -9.77 -2.85 -5.69
CA LYS A 29 -9.02 -2.30 -4.57
C LYS A 29 -8.83 -3.38 -3.52
N SER A 30 -7.70 -3.32 -2.85
CA SER A 30 -7.39 -4.18 -1.70
C SER A 30 -6.74 -3.34 -0.62
N MET A 31 -6.95 -3.74 0.63
CA MET A 31 -6.30 -3.15 1.78
C MET A 31 -5.61 -4.27 2.54
N CYS A 32 -4.32 -4.13 2.81
CA CYS A 32 -3.51 -5.09 3.55
C CYS A 32 -2.67 -4.34 4.59
N LYS A 33 -2.09 -5.08 5.52
CA LYS A 33 -1.03 -4.56 6.39
C LYS A 33 0.26 -4.40 5.58
N LYS A 34 1.17 -3.58 6.10
CA LYS A 34 2.43 -3.27 5.41
C LYS A 34 3.33 -4.50 5.26
N GLU A 35 3.31 -5.36 6.26
CA GLU A 35 4.10 -6.59 6.31
C GLU A 35 3.63 -7.63 5.28
N GLU A 36 2.39 -7.52 4.80
CA GLU A 36 1.77 -8.45 3.85
C GLU A 36 2.05 -8.05 2.37
N ILE A 37 2.70 -6.91 2.13
CA ILE A 37 2.83 -6.33 0.78
C ILE A 37 3.53 -7.27 -0.21
N LEU A 38 4.57 -7.97 0.22
CA LEU A 38 5.33 -8.89 -0.64
C LEU A 38 4.48 -10.10 -1.03
N ASP A 39 3.70 -10.63 -0.10
CA ASP A 39 2.80 -11.76 -0.33
C ASP A 39 1.68 -11.37 -1.30
N VAL A 40 1.13 -10.16 -1.17
CA VAL A 40 0.11 -9.63 -2.08
C VAL A 40 0.67 -9.48 -3.50
N LEU A 41 1.85 -8.85 -3.63
CA LEU A 41 2.48 -8.62 -4.93
C LEU A 41 2.92 -9.91 -5.61
N SER A 42 3.36 -10.92 -4.85
CA SER A 42 3.79 -12.22 -5.41
C SER A 42 2.66 -12.93 -6.18
N LYS A 43 1.40 -12.72 -5.77
CA LYS A 43 0.20 -13.34 -6.35
C LYS A 43 -0.39 -12.57 -7.53
N LYS A 44 0.18 -11.41 -7.87
CA LYS A 44 -0.26 -10.58 -9.00
C LYS A 44 0.68 -10.77 -10.18
N ASP A 45 0.10 -10.73 -11.38
CA ASP A 45 0.83 -10.57 -12.63
C ASP A 45 0.97 -9.06 -12.88
N ILE A 46 2.22 -8.57 -12.92
CA ILE A 46 2.53 -7.14 -12.85
C ILE A 46 3.53 -6.81 -13.95
N GLU A 47 3.09 -6.01 -14.92
CA GLU A 47 3.98 -5.42 -15.93
C GLU A 47 4.63 -4.12 -15.41
N VAL A 48 3.85 -3.28 -14.73
CA VAL A 48 4.30 -2.00 -14.18
C VAL A 48 3.75 -1.81 -12.77
N LEU A 49 4.62 -1.54 -11.80
CA LEU A 49 4.25 -1.23 -10.42
C LEU A 49 4.56 0.23 -10.10
N ILE A 50 3.59 0.95 -9.55
CA ILE A 50 3.76 2.29 -9.00
C ILE A 50 3.59 2.21 -7.48
N THR A 51 4.63 2.56 -6.74
CA THR A 51 4.55 2.85 -5.30
C THR A 51 4.41 4.36 -5.14
N LEU A 52 3.35 4.82 -4.46
CA LEU A 52 3.07 6.25 -4.28
C LEU A 52 2.92 6.60 -2.80
N GLY A 53 3.70 7.58 -2.34
CA GLY A 53 3.65 8.12 -0.99
C GLY A 53 4.97 8.80 -0.60
N ALA A 54 4.91 9.77 0.31
CA ALA A 54 6.08 10.51 0.82
C ALA A 54 6.60 10.00 2.17
N GLY A 55 5.83 9.10 2.81
CA GLY A 55 6.19 8.48 4.07
C GLY A 55 7.09 7.27 3.86
N ASP A 56 6.79 6.21 4.58
CA ASP A 56 7.64 5.02 4.70
C ASP A 56 7.38 3.93 3.65
N ILE A 57 6.76 4.28 2.52
CA ILE A 57 6.47 3.32 1.43
C ILE A 57 7.75 2.86 0.72
N ASP A 58 8.74 3.75 0.66
CA ASP A 58 10.06 3.50 0.07
C ASP A 58 10.85 2.40 0.82
N ASN A 59 10.60 2.23 2.12
CA ASN A 59 11.24 1.18 2.95
C ASN A 59 11.04 -0.25 2.43
N TYR A 60 10.03 -0.49 1.58
CA TYR A 60 9.76 -1.80 0.99
C TYR A 60 10.22 -1.91 -0.47
N VAL A 61 10.63 -0.81 -1.10
CA VAL A 61 11.06 -0.79 -2.50
C VAL A 61 12.21 -1.77 -2.75
N PRO A 62 13.26 -1.90 -1.91
CA PRO A 62 14.32 -2.89 -2.14
C PRO A 62 13.80 -4.33 -2.21
N GLN A 63 12.91 -4.72 -1.30
CA GLN A 63 12.32 -6.06 -1.23
C GLN A 63 11.35 -6.31 -2.39
N ILE A 64 10.58 -5.29 -2.77
CA ILE A 64 9.68 -5.33 -3.93
C ILE A 64 10.48 -5.52 -5.22
N CYS A 65 11.53 -4.73 -5.44
CA CYS A 65 12.42 -4.88 -6.59
C CYS A 65 13.06 -6.28 -6.61
N GLY A 66 13.51 -6.77 -5.46
CA GLY A 66 14.05 -8.12 -5.33
C GLY A 66 13.03 -9.23 -5.64
N LEU A 67 11.75 -9.03 -5.35
CA LEU A 67 10.67 -9.94 -5.72
C LEU A 67 10.39 -9.92 -7.23
N LEU A 68 10.30 -8.72 -7.82
CA LEU A 68 9.93 -8.55 -9.23
C LEU A 68 11.06 -8.97 -10.19
N ASN A 69 12.33 -8.73 -9.83
CA ASN A 69 13.47 -9.13 -10.66
C ASN A 69 13.76 -10.64 -10.66
N LYS A 70 13.11 -11.40 -9.77
CA LYS A 70 13.22 -12.87 -9.71
C LYS A 70 12.13 -13.58 -10.50
N LYS A 71 11.08 -12.87 -10.91
CA LYS A 71 10.09 -13.35 -11.86
C LYS A 71 10.62 -13.18 -13.28
#